data_AF-A0A4Y3FQF8-F1
#
_entry.id   AF-A0A4Y3FQF8-F1
#
_cell.length_a   1.000
_cell.length_b   1.000
_cell.length_c   1.000
_cell.angle_alpha   90.00
_cell.angle_beta   90.00
_cell.angle_gamma   90.00
#
_symmetry.space_group_name_H-M   'P 1'
#
loop_
_entity.id
_entity.type
_entity.pdbx_description
1 polymer ?
#
loop_
_entity_poly.entity_id
_entity_poly.type
_entity_poly.pdbx_seq_one_letter_code
_entity_poly.pdbx_strand_id
1 'polypeptide(L)'
;MIKESIRIIINSGVDYEFRTTVIREKHSKEDIEAIAIALKGVRRYVLQKFQPKEVMDEEYKVYTSYNDEEMEEIAEVVKKYINEVKWRGN
;
A
#
# COMPACT_ATOMS: atom_id res chain seq x y z
N MET A 1 -7.01 -6.43 -17.42
CA MET A 1 -5.56 -6.77 -17.40
C MET A 1 -4.97 -6.88 -16.00
N ILE A 2 -5.19 -5.92 -15.08
CA ILE A 2 -4.61 -6.02 -13.71
C ILE A 2 -5.19 -7.19 -12.90
N LYS A 3 -6.52 -7.41 -12.93
CA LYS A 3 -7.18 -8.50 -12.18
C LYS A 3 -6.75 -9.91 -12.59
N GLU A 4 -6.41 -10.11 -13.86
CA GLU A 4 -5.95 -11.40 -14.40
C GLU A 4 -4.58 -11.78 -13.79
N SER A 5 -3.66 -10.81 -13.76
CA SER A 5 -2.32 -10.99 -13.22
C SER A 5 -2.35 -11.27 -11.72
N ILE A 6 -3.25 -10.60 -10.98
CA ILE A 6 -3.48 -10.85 -9.55
C ILE A 6 -3.96 -12.31 -9.34
N ARG A 7 -4.90 -12.80 -10.16
CA ARG A 7 -5.40 -14.18 -10.06
C ARG A 7 -4.32 -15.23 -10.35
N ILE A 8 -3.44 -14.98 -11.33
CA ILE A 8 -2.33 -15.89 -11.64
C ILE A 8 -1.39 -16.00 -10.43
N ILE A 9 -1.02 -14.87 -9.82
CA ILE A 9 -0.12 -14.85 -8.65
C ILE A 9 -0.77 -15.56 -7.46
N ILE A 10 -2.04 -15.28 -7.16
CA ILE A 10 -2.78 -15.93 -6.06
C ILE A 10 -2.81 -17.45 -6.24
N ASN A 11 -3.04 -17.95 -7.46
CA ASN A 11 -3.17 -19.39 -7.74
C ASN A 11 -1.83 -20.09 -8.03
N SER A 12 -0.72 -19.35 -8.11
CA SER A 12 0.60 -19.92 -8.44
C SER A 12 1.25 -20.71 -7.30
N GLY A 13 0.78 -20.54 -6.06
CA GLY A 13 1.38 -21.14 -4.87
C GLY A 13 2.70 -20.50 -4.41
N VAL A 14 3.16 -19.45 -5.11
CA VAL A 14 4.38 -18.70 -4.76
C VAL A 14 4.09 -17.71 -3.62
N ASP A 15 5.06 -17.45 -2.75
CA ASP A 15 4.93 -16.38 -1.74
C ASP A 15 4.95 -15.01 -2.43
N TYR A 16 4.00 -14.14 -2.11
CA TYR A 16 3.87 -12.82 -2.72
C TYR A 16 3.41 -11.77 -1.72
N GLU A 17 3.77 -10.52 -2.00
CA GLU A 17 3.23 -9.35 -1.30
C GLU A 17 2.82 -8.29 -2.32
N PHE A 18 1.65 -7.69 -2.13
CA PHE A 18 1.32 -6.44 -2.81
C PHE A 18 1.93 -5.29 -2.01
N ARG A 19 2.41 -4.24 -2.69
CA ARG A 19 3.00 -3.08 -2.03
C ARG A 19 2.53 -1.79 -2.67
N THR A 20 2.23 -0.80 -1.83
CA THR A 20 1.89 0.57 -2.25
C THR A 20 2.75 1.57 -1.49
N THR A 21 3.35 2.52 -2.21
CA THR A 21 4.05 3.65 -1.58
C THR A 21 3.05 4.77 -1.32
N VAL A 22 2.80 5.06 -0.05
CA VAL A 22 1.74 5.99 0.37
C VAL A 22 2.27 7.41 0.39
N ILE A 23 1.85 8.18 -0.62
CA ILE A 23 2.14 9.62 -0.77
C ILE A 23 0.88 10.40 -0.41
N ARG A 24 0.95 11.35 0.53
CA ARG A 24 -0.22 12.06 1.08
C ARG A 24 -1.05 12.74 -0.01
N GLU A 25 -0.39 13.37 -0.98
CA GLU A 25 -1.05 14.14 -2.05
C GLU A 25 -1.60 13.27 -3.18
N LYS A 26 -1.27 11.98 -3.21
CA LYS A 26 -1.70 11.06 -4.27
C LYS A 26 -2.60 9.94 -3.76
N HIS A 27 -2.63 9.69 -2.46
CA HIS A 27 -3.37 8.61 -1.84
C HIS A 27 -4.10 9.15 -0.61
N SER A 28 -5.38 9.48 -0.78
CA SER A 28 -6.25 9.74 0.37
C SER A 28 -6.52 8.45 1.16
N LYS A 29 -7.07 8.57 2.38
CA LYS A 29 -7.45 7.38 3.17
C LYS A 29 -8.51 6.56 2.42
N GLU A 30 -9.43 7.24 1.74
CA GLU A 30 -10.49 6.67 0.92
C GLU A 30 -9.92 5.90 -0.29
N ASP A 31 -8.90 6.44 -0.96
CA ASP A 31 -8.23 5.75 -2.06
C ASP A 31 -7.57 4.44 -1.59
N ILE A 32 -6.91 4.48 -0.43
CA ILE A 32 -6.24 3.31 0.15
C ILE A 32 -7.26 2.25 0.54
N GLU A 33 -8.41 2.65 1.11
CA GLU A 33 -9.52 1.75 1.40
C GLU A 33 -10.08 1.13 0.11
N ALA A 34 -10.27 1.90 -0.95
CA ALA A 34 -10.69 1.38 -2.25
C ALA A 34 -9.70 0.36 -2.83
N ILE A 35 -8.40 0.61 -2.69
CA ILE A 35 -7.35 -0.34 -3.09
C ILE A 35 -7.44 -1.61 -2.24
N ALA A 36 -7.62 -1.50 -0.92
CA ALA A 36 -7.76 -2.66 -0.03
C ALA A 36 -8.97 -3.53 -0.40
N ILE A 37 -10.12 -2.91 -0.73
CA ILE A 37 -11.31 -3.60 -1.22
C ILE A 37 -11.02 -4.30 -2.55
N ALA A 38 -10.31 -3.65 -3.48
CA ALA A 38 -9.94 -4.24 -4.75
C ALA A 38 -8.97 -5.43 -4.61
N LEU A 39 -8.14 -5.42 -3.57
CA LEU A 39 -7.20 -6.48 -3.21
C LEU A 39 -7.79 -7.48 -2.21
N LYS A 40 -9.09 -7.45 -1.92
CA LYS A 40 -9.72 -8.42 -1.00
C LYS A 40 -9.41 -9.86 -1.41
N GLY A 41 -8.89 -10.64 -0.47
CA GLY A 41 -8.50 -12.04 -0.68
C GLY A 41 -7.03 -12.25 -1.05
N VAL A 42 -6.22 -11.20 -1.19
CA VAL A 42 -4.76 -11.34 -1.25
C VAL A 42 -4.20 -11.78 0.10
N ARG A 43 -3.08 -12.51 0.07
CA ARG A 43 -2.43 -12.99 1.28
C ARG A 43 -1.81 -11.86 2.12
N ARG A 44 -1.02 -10.99 1.48
CA ARG A 44 -0.26 -9.92 2.15
C ARG A 44 -0.30 -8.61 1.37
N TYR A 45 -0.50 -7.51 2.10
CA TYR A 45 -0.41 -6.15 1.57
C TYR A 45 0.48 -5.26 2.44
N VAL A 46 1.45 -4.60 1.82
CA VAL A 46 2.46 -3.78 2.49
C VAL A 46 2.27 -2.30 2.11
N LEU A 47 2.08 -1.47 3.12
CA LEU A 47 2.03 -0.01 2.97
C LEU A 47 3.43 0.57 3.23
N GLN A 48 4.09 1.04 2.18
CA GLN A 48 5.39 1.67 2.29
C GLN A 48 5.21 3.17 2.52
N LYS A 49 5.74 3.67 3.63
CA LYS A 49 5.78 5.11 3.91
C LYS A 49 6.66 5.80 2.87
N PHE A 50 6.15 6.89 2.30
CA PHE A 50 6.91 7.68 1.33
C PHE A 50 8.05 8.43 2.02
N GLN A 51 9.23 8.47 1.40
CA GLN A 51 10.41 9.15 1.91
C GLN A 51 10.84 10.23 0.92
N PRO A 52 10.39 11.49 1.09
CA PRO A 52 10.70 12.58 0.16
C PRO A 52 12.20 12.87 0.04
N LYS A 53 13.01 12.46 1.02
CA LYS A 53 14.47 12.64 1.04
C LYS A 53 15.22 11.64 0.17
N GLU A 54 14.59 10.52 -0.20
CA GLU A 54 15.23 9.40 -0.91
C GLU A 54 14.75 9.26 -2.36
N VAL A 55 13.99 10.23 -2.88
CA VAL A 55 13.46 10.18 -4.24
C VAL A 55 14.53 10.52 -5.28
N MET A 56 14.54 9.76 -6.38
CA MET A 56 15.43 10.00 -7.53
C MET A 56 14.98 11.20 -8.37
N ASP A 57 13.67 11.47 -8.41
CA ASP A 57 13.08 12.54 -9.20
C ASP A 57 12.74 13.73 -8.29
N GLU A 58 13.28 14.90 -8.63
CA GLU A 58 13.14 16.10 -7.80
C GLU A 58 11.70 16.59 -7.69
N GLU A 59 10.85 16.30 -8.68
CA GLU A 59 9.44 16.67 -8.65
C GLU A 59 8.69 16.02 -7.47
N TYR A 60 9.17 14.88 -6.98
CA TYR A 60 8.56 14.17 -5.85
C TYR A 60 9.02 14.68 -4.48
N LYS A 61 10.06 15.53 -4.42
CA LYS A 61 10.54 16.12 -3.16
C LYS A 61 9.53 17.09 -2.53
N VAL A 62 8.60 17.62 -3.33
CA VAL A 62 7.55 18.54 -2.86
C VAL A 62 6.42 17.82 -2.13
N TYR A 63 6.29 16.52 -2.33
CA TYR A 63 5.24 15.71 -1.72
C TYR A 63 5.59 15.32 -0.29
N THR A 64 4.57 15.13 0.53
CA THR A 64 4.71 14.81 1.94
C THR A 64 4.29 13.39 2.23
N SER A 65 4.82 12.88 3.36
CA SER A 65 4.41 11.59 3.89
C SER A 65 3.36 11.75 4.99
N TYR A 66 2.59 10.70 5.20
CA TYR A 66 1.92 10.48 6.48
C TYR A 66 2.96 10.27 7.59
N ASN A 67 2.63 10.71 8.80
CA ASN A 67 3.41 10.37 10.00
C ASN A 67 3.14 8.91 10.42
N ASP A 68 3.86 8.41 11.44
CA ASP A 68 3.76 7.00 11.83
C ASP A 68 2.39 6.65 12.43
N GLU A 69 1.76 7.57 13.16
CA GLU A 69 0.41 7.39 13.71
C GLU A 69 -0.63 7.28 12.59
N GLU A 70 -0.57 8.18 11.60
CA GLU A 70 -1.43 8.15 10.42
C GLU A 70 -1.20 6.89 9.57
N MET A 71 0.05 6.42 9.45
CA MET A 71 0.35 5.16 8.75
C MET A 71 -0.25 3.95 9.47
N GLU A 72 -0.24 3.92 10.81
CA GLU A 72 -0.90 2.86 11.57
C GLU A 72 -2.43 2.92 11.39
N GLU A 73 -3.03 4.11 11.44
CA GLU A 73 -4.47 4.27 11.17
C GLU A 73 -4.87 3.76 9.78
N ILE A 74 -4.07 4.09 8.76
CA ILE A 74 -4.27 3.60 7.40
C ILE A 74 -4.15 2.07 7.37
N ALA A 75 -3.15 1.50 8.03
CA ALA A 75 -2.98 0.04 8.11
C ALA A 75 -4.19 -0.63 8.77
N GLU A 76 -4.75 -0.05 9.85
CA GLU A 76 -5.96 -0.55 10.51
C GLU A 76 -7.20 -0.54 9.60
N VAL A 77 -7.37 0.48 8.77
CA VAL A 77 -8.44 0.49 7.75
C VAL A 77 -8.27 -0.68 6.78
N VAL A 78 -7.05 -0.93 6.31
CA VAL A 78 -6.74 -2.01 5.37
C VAL A 78 -6.92 -3.40 6.01
N LYS A 79 -6.59 -3.56 7.29
CA LYS A 79 -6.74 -4.83 8.05
C LYS A 79 -8.19 -5.33 8.06
N LYS A 80 -9.19 -4.47 7.85
CA LYS A 80 -10.60 -4.87 7.70
C LYS A 80 -10.86 -5.72 6.45
N TYR A 81 -9.99 -5.65 5.44
CA TYR A 81 -10.18 -6.29 4.14
C TYR A 81 -9.16 -7.38 3.82
N ILE A 82 -7.98 -7.33 4.44
CA ILE A 82 -6.82 -8.18 4.14
C ILE A 82 -6.23 -8.70 5.46
N ASN A 83 -5.91 -10.00 5.49
CA ASN A 83 -5.47 -10.68 6.72
C ASN A 83 -4.06 -10.28 7.16
N GLU A 84 -3.09 -10.20 6.25
CA GLU A 84 -1.72 -9.81 6.58
C GLU A 84 -1.41 -8.41 6.03
N VAL A 85 -1.50 -7.41 6.91
CA VAL A 85 -1.15 -6.02 6.58
C VAL A 85 0.05 -5.60 7.41
N LYS A 86 1.03 -5.00 6.76
CA LYS A 86 2.20 -4.39 7.40
C LYS A 86 2.44 -3.02 6.80
N TRP A 87 2.85 -2.05 7.59
CA TRP A 87 3.45 -0.84 7.04
C TRP A 87 4.94 -0.80 7.37
N ARG A 88 5.72 -0.15 6.50
CA ARG A 88 7.18 0.00 6.65
C ARG A 88 7.54 1.47 6.47
N GLY A 89 8.17 2.06 7.48
CA GLY A 89 8.84 3.36 7.39
C GLY A 89 10.24 3.19 7.97
N ASN A 90 11.27 3.33 7.14
CA ASN A 90 12.64 3.50 7.62
C ASN A 90 12.86 4.94 8.10
#